data_AF-A0A2N2XSF2-F1
#
_entry.id   AF-A0A2N2XSF2-F1
#
_cell.length_a   1.000
_cell.length_b   1.000
_cell.length_c   1.000
_cell.angle_alpha   90.00
_cell.angle_beta   90.00
_cell.angle_gamma   90.00
#
_symmetry.space_group_name_H-M   'P 1'
#
loop_
_entity.id
_entity.type
_entity.pdbx_description
1 polymer ?
#
loop_
_entity_poly.entity_id
_entity_poly.type
_entity_poly.pdbx_seq_one_letter_code
_entity_poly.pdbx_strand_id
1 'polypeptide(L)'
;VSAKIMFVILIAFSLTLFVAINGLLLGMLHTPVQLWGTILSKSWFLLAFFLEVLGFSMLAMMIGFLVQKSIFALGILFVYSVIGEPIAVHYSPEWLKPLLPVNAIARLIELPNSVMMKIFGIHFNENISIQDVLVTLFWSTAFCTISIWVVRKRNL
;
A
#
# COMPACT_ATOMS: atom_id res chain seq x y z
N VAL A 1 -18.08 10.75 7.03
CA VAL A 1 -17.10 9.65 6.85
C VAL A 1 -17.24 8.96 5.50
N SER A 2 -18.44 8.54 5.11
CA SER A 2 -18.70 7.81 3.86
C SER A 2 -18.14 8.49 2.60
N ALA A 3 -18.32 9.81 2.45
CA ALA A 3 -17.75 10.56 1.32
C ALA A 3 -16.21 10.53 1.28
N LYS A 4 -15.55 10.57 2.44
CA LYS A 4 -14.08 10.49 2.52
C LYS A 4 -13.58 9.08 2.19
N ILE A 5 -14.30 8.04 2.61
CA ILE A 5 -14.01 6.65 2.23
C ILE A 5 -14.16 6.46 0.71
N MET A 6 -15.26 6.94 0.13
CA MET A 6 -15.45 6.90 -1.33
C MET A 6 -14.34 7.63 -2.07
N PHE A 7 -13.92 8.80 -1.57
CA PHE A 7 -12.83 9.56 -2.14
C PHE A 7 -11.49 8.80 -2.09
N VAL A 8 -11.18 8.14 -0.96
CA VAL A 8 -9.99 7.28 -0.82
C VAL A 8 -10.01 6.13 -1.83
N ILE A 9 -11.14 5.44 -1.95
CA ILE A 9 -11.30 4.33 -2.91
C ILE A 9 -11.13 4.82 -4.34
N LEU A 10 -11.71 5.99 -4.67
CA LEU A 10 -11.61 6.59 -6.00
C LEU A 10 -10.16 6.97 -6.34
N ILE A 11 -9.41 7.52 -5.38
CA ILE A 11 -7.98 7.83 -5.56
C ILE A 11 -7.18 6.56 -5.83
N ALA A 12 -7.36 5.53 -4.99
CA ALA A 12 -6.66 4.26 -5.15
C ALA A 12 -6.97 3.62 -6.51
N PHE A 13 -8.23 3.65 -6.92
CA PHE A 13 -8.66 3.13 -8.22
C PHE A 13 -8.07 3.94 -9.38
N SER A 14 -8.10 5.27 -9.31
CA SER A 14 -7.56 6.15 -10.35
C SER A 14 -6.05 5.99 -10.52
N LEU A 15 -5.29 5.88 -9.42
CA LEU A 15 -3.85 5.61 -9.45
C LEU A 15 -3.56 4.22 -10.01
N THR A 16 -4.35 3.22 -9.66
CA THR A 16 -4.19 1.86 -10.19
C THR A 16 -4.46 1.83 -11.70
N LEU A 17 -5.49 2.53 -12.16
CA LEU A 17 -5.80 2.66 -13.58
C LEU A 17 -4.67 3.35 -14.33
N PHE A 18 -4.10 4.41 -13.75
CA PHE A 18 -2.93 5.09 -14.30
C PHE A 18 -1.73 4.13 -14.45
N VAL A 19 -1.41 3.35 -13.42
CA VAL A 19 -0.34 2.33 -13.48
C VAL A 19 -0.67 1.23 -14.50
N ALA A 20 -1.92 0.77 -14.56
CA ALA A 20 -2.36 -0.25 -15.51
C ALA A 20 -2.17 0.20 -16.97
N ILE A 21 -2.55 1.43 -17.30
CA ILE A 21 -2.39 1.99 -18.65
C ILE A 21 -0.90 2.06 -19.01
N ASN A 22 -0.05 2.59 -18.12
CA ASN A 22 1.39 2.67 -18.36
C ASN A 22 2.02 1.27 -18.49
N GLY A 23 1.65 0.32 -17.63
CA GLY A 23 2.13 -1.06 -17.69
C GLY A 23 1.75 -1.77 -18.99
N LEU A 24 0.52 -1.58 -19.46
CA LEU A 24 0.06 -2.12 -20.73
C LEU A 24 0.80 -1.51 -21.92
N LEU A 25 0.96 -0.18 -21.96
CA LEU A 25 1.71 0.51 -23.01
C LEU A 25 3.15 0.00 -23.09
N LEU A 26 3.84 -0.09 -21.95
CA LEU A 26 5.21 -0.61 -21.89
C LEU A 26 5.28 -2.07 -22.31
N GLY A 27 4.32 -2.89 -21.87
CA GLY A 27 4.22 -4.31 -22.25
C GLY A 27 4.04 -4.48 -23.76
N MET A 28 3.21 -3.67 -24.40
CA MET A 28 3.01 -3.74 -25.86
C MET A 28 4.24 -3.32 -26.66
N LEU A 29 5.01 -2.34 -26.17
CA LEU A 29 6.18 -1.80 -26.86
C LEU A 29 7.43 -2.69 -26.71
N HIS A 30 7.61 -3.35 -25.56
CA HIS A 30 8.86 -4.05 -25.21
C HIS A 30 8.75 -5.57 -25.15
N THR A 31 7.56 -6.16 -25.32
CA THR A 31 7.42 -7.63 -25.31
C THR A 31 7.67 -8.18 -26.72
N PRO A 32 8.71 -9.03 -26.92
CA PRO A 32 9.08 -9.56 -28.24
C PRO A 32 8.06 -10.54 -28.80
N VAL A 33 7.26 -11.19 -27.94
CA VAL A 33 6.19 -12.11 -28.33
C VAL A 33 4.87 -11.49 -27.88
N GLN A 34 4.10 -10.91 -28.82
CA GLN A 34 2.84 -10.21 -28.55
C GLN A 34 1.67 -11.17 -28.26
N LEU A 35 1.89 -12.16 -27.39
CA LEU A 35 0.80 -12.90 -26.78
C LEU A 35 0.24 -12.09 -25.60
N TRP A 36 -1.07 -11.87 -25.61
CA TRP A 36 -1.80 -11.27 -24.50
C TRP A 36 -1.51 -11.94 -23.15
N GLY A 37 -1.27 -13.25 -23.14
CA GLY A 37 -0.90 -14.00 -21.93
C GLY A 37 0.42 -13.54 -21.31
N THR A 38 1.42 -13.18 -22.12
CA THR A 38 2.72 -12.70 -21.63
C THR A 38 2.60 -11.29 -21.06
N ILE A 39 1.85 -10.41 -21.75
CA ILE A 39 1.64 -9.02 -21.35
C ILE A 39 0.85 -8.95 -20.03
N LEU A 40 -0.15 -9.80 -19.85
CA LEU A 40 -1.03 -9.81 -18.66
C LEU A 40 -0.54 -10.74 -17.54
N SER A 41 0.58 -11.44 -17.71
CA SER A 41 1.10 -12.42 -16.74
C SER A 41 1.32 -11.85 -15.34
N LYS A 42 1.65 -10.57 -15.24
CA LYS A 42 1.90 -9.83 -13.98
C LYS A 42 0.76 -8.87 -13.61
N SER A 43 -0.42 -9.00 -14.23
CA SER A 43 -1.57 -8.13 -13.95
C SER A 43 -2.08 -8.21 -12.50
N TRP A 44 -1.82 -9.31 -11.79
CA TRP A 44 -2.17 -9.45 -10.38
C TRP A 44 -1.47 -8.40 -9.49
N PHE A 45 -0.31 -7.85 -9.91
CA PHE A 45 0.36 -6.77 -9.18
C PHE A 45 -0.48 -5.48 -9.16
N LEU A 46 -1.39 -5.29 -10.12
CA LEU A 46 -2.32 -4.15 -10.12
C LEU A 46 -3.27 -4.22 -8.92
N LEU A 47 -3.71 -5.42 -8.53
CA LEU A 47 -4.55 -5.60 -7.34
C LEU A 47 -3.77 -5.37 -6.05
N ALA A 48 -2.50 -5.79 -5.99
CA ALA A 48 -1.62 -5.42 -4.86
C ALA A 48 -1.41 -3.92 -4.78
N PHE A 49 -1.16 -3.25 -5.92
CA PHE A 49 -0.96 -1.80 -5.96
C PHE A 49 -2.20 -1.06 -5.46
N PHE A 50 -3.39 -1.51 -5.90
CA PHE A 50 -4.64 -0.97 -5.41
C PHE A 50 -4.77 -1.13 -3.89
N LEU A 51 -4.47 -2.32 -3.36
CA LEU A 51 -4.57 -2.61 -1.93
C LEU A 51 -3.53 -1.83 -1.10
N GLU A 52 -2.31 -1.66 -1.62
CA GLU A 52 -1.26 -0.86 -1.00
C GLU A 52 -1.68 0.60 -0.86
N VAL A 53 -2.10 1.22 -1.96
CA VAL A 53 -2.55 2.61 -1.99
C VAL A 53 -3.79 2.80 -1.13
N LEU A 54 -4.73 1.85 -1.15
CA LEU A 54 -5.91 1.87 -0.32
C LEU A 54 -5.54 1.78 1.16
N GLY A 55 -4.70 0.82 1.55
CA GLY A 55 -4.28 0.62 2.95
C GLY A 55 -3.57 1.83 3.52
N PHE A 56 -2.61 2.39 2.77
CA PHE A 56 -1.90 3.60 3.20
C PHE A 56 -2.83 4.82 3.29
N SER A 57 -3.76 4.97 2.35
CA SER A 57 -4.73 6.06 2.37
C SER A 57 -5.74 5.93 3.52
N MET A 58 -6.13 4.72 3.90
CA MET A 58 -6.97 4.47 5.07
C MET A 58 -6.25 4.82 6.38
N LEU A 59 -4.95 4.49 6.49
CA LEU A 59 -4.11 4.92 7.61
C LEU A 59 -4.04 6.46 7.70
N ALA A 60 -3.76 7.12 6.58
CA ALA A 60 -3.71 8.58 6.51
C ALA A 60 -5.05 9.22 6.91
N MET A 61 -6.16 8.65 6.44
CA MET A 61 -7.51 9.10 6.81
C MET A 61 -7.76 8.97 8.32
N MET A 62 -7.38 7.83 8.92
CA MET A 62 -7.53 7.60 10.35
C MET A 62 -6.76 8.63 11.19
N ILE A 63 -5.49 8.87 10.85
CA ILE A 63 -4.65 9.89 11.51
C ILE A 63 -5.26 11.29 11.32
N GLY A 64 -5.78 11.58 10.12
CA GLY A 64 -6.48 12.82 9.82
C GLY A 64 -7.66 13.09 10.76
N PHE A 65 -8.48 12.06 11.04
CA PHE A 65 -9.59 12.19 11.99
C PHE A 65 -9.13 12.27 13.46
N LEU A 66 -8.01 11.64 13.82
CA LEU A 66 -7.45 11.71 15.17
C LEU A 66 -6.89 13.10 15.51
N VAL A 67 -6.28 13.77 14.53
CA VAL A 67 -5.52 15.01 14.76
C VAL A 67 -6.31 16.27 14.40
N GLN A 68 -7.33 16.18 13.52
CA GLN A 68 -8.20 17.28 13.04
C GLN A 68 -7.50 18.40 12.24
N LYS A 69 -6.21 18.67 12.47
CA LYS A 69 -5.41 19.66 11.74
C LYS A 69 -4.57 18.97 10.65
N SER A 70 -4.71 19.42 9.40
CA SER A 70 -4.13 18.77 8.22
C SER A 70 -2.60 18.64 8.26
N ILE A 71 -1.88 19.71 8.59
CA ILE A 71 -0.40 19.73 8.63
C ILE A 71 0.12 18.79 9.72
N PHE A 72 -0.49 18.81 10.91
CA PHE A 72 -0.12 17.90 12.00
C PHE A 72 -0.41 16.44 11.65
N ALA A 73 -1.52 16.16 10.96
CA ALA A 73 -1.84 14.80 10.50
C ALA A 73 -0.79 14.27 9.53
N LEU A 74 -0.37 15.10 8.56
CA LEU A 74 0.72 14.77 7.64
C LEU A 74 2.05 14.54 8.37
N GLY A 75 2.39 15.41 9.32
CA GLY A 75 3.60 15.27 10.14
C GLY A 75 3.61 13.97 10.95
N ILE A 76 2.48 13.63 11.59
CA ILE A 76 2.36 12.38 12.35
C ILE A 76 2.40 11.15 11.45
N LEU A 77 1.72 11.20 10.30
CA LEU A 77 1.78 10.12 9.31
C LEU A 77 3.23 9.88 8.86
N PHE A 78 3.95 10.96 8.52
CA PHE A 78 5.34 10.89 8.10
C PHE A 78 6.26 10.33 9.20
N VAL A 79 6.14 10.86 10.42
CA VAL A 79 6.93 10.35 11.56
C VAL A 79 6.61 8.88 11.81
N TYR A 80 5.35 8.47 11.75
CA TYR A 80 4.95 7.08 11.93
C TYR A 80 5.51 6.16 10.83
N SER A 81 5.34 6.52 9.56
CA SER A 81 5.71 5.65 8.44
C SER A 81 7.21 5.60 8.16
N VAL A 82 7.93 6.69 8.36
CA VAL A 82 9.36 6.80 8.00
C VAL A 82 10.28 6.51 9.18
N ILE A 83 9.84 6.80 10.41
CA ILE A 83 10.70 6.70 11.60
C ILE A 83 10.12 5.68 12.58
N GLY A 84 8.89 5.90 13.04
CA GLY A 84 8.27 5.16 14.14
C GLY A 84 8.16 3.66 13.86
N GLU A 85 7.51 3.30 12.76
CA GLU A 85 7.32 1.90 12.41
C GLU A 85 8.61 1.20 11.96
N PRO A 86 9.50 1.81 11.14
CA PRO A 86 10.81 1.20 10.83
C PRO A 86 11.66 0.89 12.06
N ILE A 87 11.66 1.78 13.06
CA ILE A 87 12.30 1.50 14.35
C ILE A 87 11.60 0.33 15.05
N ALA A 88 10.27 0.31 15.09
CA ALA A 88 9.51 -0.80 15.68
C ALA A 88 9.81 -2.14 15.00
N VAL A 89 9.93 -2.18 13.67
CA VAL A 89 10.32 -3.36 12.88
C VAL A 89 11.71 -3.84 13.28
N HIS A 90 12.67 -2.93 13.49
CA HIS A 90 14.04 -3.27 13.84
C HIS A 90 14.13 -4.02 15.18
N TYR A 91 13.38 -3.58 16.18
CA TYR A 91 13.38 -4.18 17.53
C TYR A 91 12.36 -5.32 17.71
N SER A 92 11.49 -5.56 16.72
CA SER A 92 10.46 -6.60 16.80
C SER A 92 10.98 -8.00 16.46
N PRO A 93 10.41 -9.07 17.06
CA PRO A 93 10.75 -10.44 16.68
C PRO A 93 10.29 -10.74 15.24
N GLU A 94 10.93 -11.72 14.59
CA GLU A 94 10.73 -12.01 13.15
C GLU A 94 9.27 -12.29 12.77
N TRP A 95 8.51 -12.95 13.63
CA TRP A 95 7.10 -13.24 13.38
C TRP A 95 6.19 -12.00 13.46
N LEU A 96 6.61 -10.95 14.20
CA LEU A 96 5.84 -9.73 14.39
C LEU A 96 6.10 -8.68 13.30
N LYS A 97 7.32 -8.65 12.75
CA LYS A 97 7.69 -7.75 11.64
C LYS A 97 6.66 -7.73 10.50
N PRO A 98 6.21 -8.86 9.94
CA PRO A 98 5.25 -8.87 8.83
C PRO A 98 3.83 -8.44 9.24
N LEU A 99 3.53 -8.36 10.53
CA LEU A 99 2.22 -7.96 11.04
C LEU A 99 2.08 -6.45 11.25
N LEU A 100 3.18 -5.70 11.22
CA LEU A 100 3.17 -4.24 11.37
C LEU A 100 2.56 -3.58 10.12
N PRO A 101 1.70 -2.56 10.28
CA PRO A 101 0.81 -2.12 9.20
C PRO A 101 1.52 -1.48 8.01
N VAL A 102 2.40 -0.49 8.21
CA VAL A 102 3.16 0.13 7.12
C VAL A 102 4.10 -0.89 6.49
N ASN A 103 4.70 -1.79 7.26
CA ASN A 103 5.58 -2.83 6.75
C ASN A 103 4.81 -3.87 5.91
N ALA A 104 3.61 -4.28 6.34
CA ALA A 104 2.75 -5.17 5.57
C ALA A 104 2.28 -4.53 4.26
N ILE A 105 1.87 -3.26 4.32
CA ILE A 105 1.46 -2.47 3.15
C ILE A 105 2.65 -2.34 2.17
N ALA A 106 3.83 -1.94 2.66
CA ALA A 106 5.02 -1.73 1.83
C ALA A 106 5.58 -3.03 1.22
N ARG A 107 5.25 -4.20 1.78
CA ARG A 107 5.66 -5.51 1.26
C ARG A 107 4.73 -6.06 0.17
N LEU A 108 3.58 -5.44 -0.08
CA LEU A 108 2.71 -5.80 -1.20
C LEU A 108 3.38 -5.55 -2.55
N ILE A 109 4.14 -4.46 -2.66
CA ILE A 109 4.96 -4.14 -3.83
C ILE A 109 6.34 -3.74 -3.33
N GLU A 110 7.28 -4.67 -3.45
CA GLU A 110 8.68 -4.39 -3.16
C GLU A 110 9.25 -3.41 -4.21
N LEU A 111 9.53 -2.18 -3.80
CA LEU A 111 10.28 -1.18 -4.57
C LEU A 111 11.76 -1.58 -4.71
N PRO A 112 12.43 -1.12 -5.79
CA PRO A 112 12.42 -1.67 -7.13
C PRO A 112 13.42 -2.82 -7.32
N ASN A 113 12.98 -3.81 -8.07
CA ASN A 113 13.77 -4.79 -8.82
C ASN A 113 14.62 -4.14 -9.93
N SER A 114 15.41 -3.12 -9.57
CA SER A 114 16.27 -2.40 -10.50
C SER A 114 17.43 -3.30 -10.92
N VAL A 115 17.82 -3.20 -12.19
CA VAL A 115 18.98 -3.94 -12.73
C VAL A 115 20.22 -3.72 -11.85
N MET A 116 20.40 -2.50 -11.33
CA MET A 116 21.45 -2.18 -10.38
C MET A 116 21.41 -3.06 -9.13
N MET A 117 20.24 -3.24 -8.52
CA MET A 117 20.11 -4.00 -7.28
C MET A 117 20.26 -5.52 -7.50
N LYS A 118 19.85 -6.04 -8.68
CA LYS A 118 20.14 -7.43 -9.10
C LYS A 118 21.64 -7.70 -9.28
N ILE A 119 22.41 -6.73 -9.78
CA ILE A 119 23.88 -6.85 -9.92
C ILE A 119 24.55 -7.02 -8.55
N PHE A 120 23.96 -6.46 -7.49
CA PHE A 120 24.41 -6.65 -6.11
C PHE A 120 23.90 -7.96 -5.46
N GLY A 121 23.30 -8.88 -6.23
CA GLY A 121 22.84 -10.18 -5.73
C GLY A 121 21.56 -10.13 -4.90
N ILE A 122 20.83 -9.01 -4.93
CA ILE A 122 19.56 -8.86 -4.20
C ILE A 122 18.45 -9.39 -5.10
N HIS A 123 17.98 -10.61 -4.79
CA HIS A 123 16.83 -11.22 -5.44
C HIS A 123 15.55 -10.71 -4.78
N PHE A 124 14.72 -10.01 -5.54
CA PHE A 124 13.38 -9.62 -5.11
C PHE A 124 12.41 -10.76 -5.29
N ASN A 125 11.44 -10.85 -4.38
CA ASN A 125 10.37 -11.82 -4.53
C ASN A 125 9.46 -11.39 -5.69
N GLU A 126 9.39 -12.21 -6.73
CA GLU A 126 8.45 -11.99 -7.83
C GLU A 126 7.01 -12.41 -7.49
N ASN A 127 6.75 -12.78 -6.24
CA ASN A 127 5.46 -13.22 -5.74
C ASN A 127 4.98 -12.32 -4.60
N ILE A 128 3.69 -11.99 -4.61
CA ILE A 128 3.01 -11.50 -3.42
C ILE A 128 2.83 -12.65 -2.44
N SER A 129 3.23 -12.42 -1.20
CA SER A 129 2.82 -13.28 -0.10
C SER A 129 1.33 -13.10 0.20
N ILE A 130 0.58 -14.20 0.22
CA ILE A 130 -0.83 -14.18 0.63
C ILE A 130 -1.01 -13.64 2.06
N GLN A 131 0.00 -13.83 2.92
CA GLN A 131 0.00 -13.30 4.27
C GLN A 131 -0.05 -11.77 4.26
N ASP A 132 0.73 -11.12 3.40
CA ASP A 132 0.82 -9.65 3.37
C ASP A 132 -0.49 -9.03 2.85
N VAL A 133 -1.17 -9.71 1.91
CA VAL A 133 -2.52 -9.36 1.45
C VAL A 133 -3.53 -9.43 2.60
N LEU A 134 -3.54 -10.53 3.35
CA LEU A 134 -4.48 -10.72 4.46
C LEU A 134 -4.24 -9.71 5.58
N VAL A 135 -2.99 -9.47 5.94
CA VAL A 135 -2.61 -8.50 6.97
C VAL A 135 -2.96 -7.07 6.53
N THR A 136 -2.73 -6.73 5.26
CA THR A 136 -3.08 -5.40 4.74
C THR A 136 -4.60 -5.19 4.69
N LEU A 137 -5.38 -6.21 4.30
CA LEU A 137 -6.84 -6.18 4.36
C LEU A 137 -7.33 -6.00 5.81
N PHE A 138 -6.74 -6.74 6.75
CA PHE A 138 -7.04 -6.61 8.16
C PHE A 138 -6.78 -5.17 8.65
N TRP A 139 -5.61 -4.60 8.37
CA TRP A 139 -5.32 -3.22 8.77
C TRP A 139 -6.18 -2.18 8.06
N SER A 140 -6.46 -2.35 6.78
CA SER A 140 -7.33 -1.44 6.02
C SER A 140 -8.74 -1.38 6.61
N THR A 141 -9.29 -2.54 7.00
CA THR A 141 -10.59 -2.62 7.67
C THR A 141 -10.53 -2.09 9.11
N ALA A 142 -9.44 -2.35 9.84
CA ALA A 142 -9.21 -1.78 11.17
C ALA A 142 -9.14 -0.25 11.13
N PHE A 143 -8.38 0.35 10.21
CA PHE A 143 -8.28 1.81 10.07
C PHE A 143 -9.61 2.45 9.69
N CYS A 144 -10.39 1.79 8.83
CA CYS A 144 -11.73 2.24 8.48
C CYS A 144 -12.68 2.22 9.70
N THR A 145 -12.71 1.11 10.45
CA THR A 145 -13.58 0.97 11.64
C THR A 145 -13.19 1.94 12.76
N ILE A 146 -11.88 2.11 13.03
CA ILE A 146 -11.37 3.09 13.99
C ILE A 146 -11.77 4.50 13.56
N SER A 147 -11.64 4.84 12.26
CA SER A 147 -12.05 6.14 11.73
C SER A 147 -13.53 6.44 11.99
N ILE A 148 -14.42 5.47 11.74
CA ILE A 148 -15.85 5.59 12.01
C ILE A 148 -16.11 5.78 13.50
N TRP A 149 -15.43 5.01 14.34
CA TRP A 149 -15.57 5.07 15.79
C TRP A 149 -15.10 6.41 16.38
N VAL A 150 -13.95 6.93 15.93
CA VAL A 150 -13.41 8.24 16.36
C VAL A 150 -14.37 9.37 16.02
N VAL A 151 -14.92 9.37 14.80
CA VAL A 151 -15.86 10.41 14.36
C VAL A 151 -17.17 10.34 15.15
N ARG A 152 -17.72 9.13 15.37
CA ARG A 152 -18.92 8.94 16.19
C ARG A 152 -18.73 9.40 17.64
N LYS A 153 -17.59 9.09 18.25
CA LYS A 153 -17.31 9.49 19.64
C LYS A 153 -17.11 10.99 19.81
N ARG A 154 -16.52 11.65 18.82
CA ARG A 154 -16.23 13.09 18.87
C ARG A 154 -17.39 13.96 18.39
N ASN A 155 -18.50 13.34 17.97
CA ASN A 155 -19.68 14.00 17.40
C ASN A 155 -19.31 15.03 16.30
N LEU A 156 -18.36 14.63 15.44
CA LEU A 156 -17.84 15.41 14.30
C LEU A 156 -18.64 15.16 13.02
#